data_AF-A0A7T7R5C5-F1
#
_entry.id   AF-A0A7T7R5C5-F1
#
_cell.length_a   1.000
_cell.length_b   1.000
_cell.length_c   1.000
_cell.angle_alpha   90.00
_cell.angle_beta   90.00
_cell.angle_gamma   90.00
#
_symmetry.space_group_name_H-M   'P 1'
#
loop_
_entity.id
_entity.type
_entity.pdbx_description
1 polymer ?
#
loop_
_entity_poly.entity_id
_entity_poly.type
_entity_poly.pdbx_seq_one_letter_code
_entity_poly.pdbx_strand_id
1 'polypeptide(L)'
;MIGYEEQGIYISADDLLVAASAEMAIGQLPGSLYNCTSGSVKCGSVVPVDNFARKDDVLTSIAFKLDGKGDLFIIPGMNDNAENNFLSFRANFEFNALSDTDKLNPNILGSYFSLINEDVDANNTVVKTSSINLNKLQGVLALESQVKMQKDTVVFDNKVDINPAKSLNQVFRTELSMSTMPNQMQKMADIAITGGSIRSNLGITPR
;
A
#
# COMPACT_ATOMS: atom_id res chain seq x y z
N MET A 1 -15.36 -11.33 14.69
CA MET A 1 -16.02 -10.86 15.92
C MET A 1 -15.87 -9.35 16.05
N ILE A 2 -16.87 -8.62 16.54
CA ILE A 2 -16.75 -7.21 16.93
C ILE A 2 -17.22 -7.11 18.38
N GLY A 3 -16.41 -6.50 19.24
CA GLY A 3 -16.69 -6.33 20.66
C GLY A 3 -16.16 -5.00 21.17
N TYR A 4 -16.65 -4.59 22.34
CA TYR A 4 -16.05 -3.51 23.11
C TYR A 4 -15.26 -4.16 24.25
N GLU A 5 -13.96 -3.88 24.31
CA GLU A 5 -13.06 -4.28 25.38
C GLU A 5 -12.67 -3.04 26.19
N GLU A 6 -12.12 -3.21 27.40
CA GLU A 6 -11.93 -2.15 28.42
C GLU A 6 -11.38 -0.81 27.89
N GLN A 7 -10.58 -0.84 26.82
CA GLN A 7 -9.90 0.32 26.25
C GLN A 7 -10.42 0.75 24.87
N GLY A 8 -11.36 0.04 24.25
CA GLY A 8 -11.78 0.38 22.88
C GLY A 8 -12.61 -0.68 22.16
N ILE A 9 -12.76 -0.48 20.85
CA ILE A 9 -13.49 -1.40 19.97
C ILE A 9 -12.51 -2.42 19.41
N TYR A 10 -12.74 -3.69 19.69
CA TYR A 10 -11.97 -4.81 19.16
C TYR A 10 -12.71 -5.48 18.01
N ILE A 11 -12.00 -5.72 16.92
CA ILE A 11 -12.46 -6.38 15.72
C ILE A 11 -11.48 -7.49 15.42
N SER A 12 -11.98 -8.71 15.24
CA SER A 12 -11.17 -9.86 14.83
C SER A 12 -11.78 -10.52 13.60
N ALA A 13 -10.93 -10.93 12.68
CA ALA A 13 -11.28 -11.64 11.46
C ALA A 13 -10.33 -12.84 11.28
N ASP A 14 -10.88 -14.04 11.46
CA ASP A 14 -10.15 -15.30 11.30
C ASP A 14 -9.83 -15.62 9.83
N ASP A 15 -10.62 -15.09 8.90
CA ASP A 15 -10.41 -15.16 7.46
C ASP A 15 -10.69 -13.78 6.87
N LEU A 16 -9.61 -13.12 6.41
CA LEU A 16 -9.61 -11.77 5.89
C LEU A 16 -8.89 -11.77 4.54
N LEU A 17 -9.67 -11.56 3.49
CA LEU A 17 -9.17 -11.30 2.14
C LEU A 17 -9.44 -9.85 1.76
N VAL A 18 -8.38 -9.08 1.59
CA VAL A 18 -8.42 -7.71 1.05
C VAL A 18 -7.68 -7.69 -0.28
N ALA A 19 -8.39 -7.39 -1.35
CA ALA A 19 -7.79 -7.19 -2.67
C ALA A 19 -8.17 -5.81 -3.21
N ALA A 20 -7.19 -5.05 -3.67
CA ALA A 20 -7.43 -3.77 -4.29
C ALA A 20 -6.43 -3.49 -5.42
N SER A 21 -6.87 -2.65 -6.35
CA SER A 21 -6.05 -2.08 -7.41
C SER A 21 -6.35 -0.59 -7.48
N ALA A 22 -5.32 0.23 -7.59
CA ALA A 22 -5.41 1.68 -7.69
C ALA A 22 -4.43 2.19 -8.74
N GLU A 23 -4.79 3.27 -9.42
CA GLU A 23 -3.93 3.95 -10.38
C GLU A 23 -3.52 5.31 -9.79
N MET A 24 -2.22 5.60 -9.83
CA MET A 24 -1.68 6.89 -9.45
C MET A 24 -1.38 7.68 -10.72
N ALA A 25 -2.22 8.66 -11.01
CA ALA A 25 -2.02 9.60 -12.11
C ALA A 25 -1.31 10.87 -11.64
N ILE A 26 -0.36 11.36 -12.45
CA ILE A 26 0.26 12.66 -12.25
C ILE A 26 0.09 13.49 -13.52
N GLY A 27 -0.20 14.78 -13.37
CA GLY A 27 -0.62 15.60 -14.49
C GLY A 27 -0.89 17.03 -14.07
N GLN A 28 -1.13 17.89 -15.07
CA GLN A 28 -1.56 19.27 -14.81
C GLN A 28 -3.08 19.32 -14.63
N LEU A 29 -3.57 20.33 -13.91
CA LEU A 29 -5.00 20.46 -13.68
C LEU A 29 -5.75 20.67 -15.01
N PRO A 30 -6.85 19.95 -15.25
CA PRO A 30 -7.73 20.17 -16.38
C PRO A 30 -8.07 21.66 -16.56
N GLY A 31 -7.93 22.17 -17.78
CA GLY A 31 -8.23 23.58 -18.10
C GLY A 31 -7.13 24.59 -17.73
N SER A 32 -6.01 24.17 -17.14
CA SER A 32 -4.82 25.02 -17.01
C SER A 32 -4.06 25.13 -18.33
N LEU A 33 -3.11 26.06 -18.43
CA LEU A 33 -2.19 26.15 -19.56
C LEU A 33 -0.93 25.34 -19.27
N TYR A 34 -0.44 24.57 -20.25
CA TYR A 34 0.84 23.87 -20.10
C TYR A 34 1.98 24.85 -19.83
N ASN A 35 2.54 24.78 -18.62
CA ASN A 35 3.75 25.50 -18.26
C ASN A 35 4.97 24.74 -18.79
N CYS A 36 5.60 25.24 -19.85
CA CYS A 36 6.80 24.65 -20.43
C CYS A 36 7.75 25.71 -20.98
N THR A 37 9.01 25.31 -21.19
CA THR A 37 10.06 26.11 -21.79
C THR A 37 9.79 26.33 -23.29
N SER A 38 10.03 27.57 -23.76
CA SER A 38 9.81 28.01 -25.14
C SER A 38 10.36 27.01 -26.16
N GLY A 39 9.51 26.54 -27.08
CA GLY A 39 9.86 25.57 -28.15
C GLY A 39 9.15 24.22 -28.06
N SER A 40 8.42 23.94 -26.97
CA SER A 40 7.60 22.73 -26.86
C SER A 40 6.26 22.89 -27.60
N VAL A 41 5.85 21.87 -28.38
CA VAL A 41 4.60 21.89 -29.19
C VAL A 41 3.33 22.12 -28.34
N LYS A 42 3.36 21.76 -27.05
CA LYS A 42 2.25 21.94 -26.11
C LYS A 42 2.30 23.27 -25.34
N CYS A 43 3.28 24.15 -25.55
CA CYS A 43 3.37 25.40 -24.79
C CYS A 43 2.25 26.37 -25.13
N GLY A 44 1.53 26.82 -24.10
CA GLY A 44 0.39 27.73 -24.24
C GLY A 44 -0.90 27.06 -24.70
N SER A 45 -0.92 25.74 -24.91
CA SER A 45 -2.18 25.02 -25.13
C SER A 45 -2.87 24.70 -23.82
N VAL A 46 -4.19 24.59 -23.86
CA VAL A 46 -5.03 24.22 -22.71
C VAL A 46 -4.88 22.73 -22.43
N VAL A 47 -4.66 22.38 -21.17
CA VAL A 47 -4.64 21.01 -20.67
C VAL A 47 -6.04 20.40 -20.86
N PRO A 48 -6.17 19.19 -21.46
CA PRO A 48 -7.45 18.56 -21.71
C PRO A 48 -8.35 18.49 -20.46
N VAL A 49 -9.66 18.58 -20.64
CA VAL A 49 -10.64 18.55 -19.54
C VAL A 49 -10.69 17.19 -18.83
N ASP A 50 -10.24 16.14 -19.51
CA ASP A 50 -10.18 14.76 -19.07
C ASP A 50 -8.76 14.33 -18.65
N ASN A 51 -7.85 15.29 -18.40
CA ASN A 51 -6.55 15.01 -17.81
C ASN A 51 -6.75 14.28 -16.46
N PHE A 52 -5.93 13.28 -16.16
CA PHE A 52 -6.05 12.29 -15.07
C PHE A 52 -7.03 11.13 -15.29
N ALA A 53 -7.93 11.22 -16.28
CA ALA A 53 -8.84 10.13 -16.60
C ALA A 53 -8.33 9.24 -17.74
N ARG A 54 -7.23 9.63 -18.39
CA ARG A 54 -6.65 8.88 -19.50
C ARG A 54 -5.55 7.94 -19.02
N LYS A 55 -5.39 6.82 -19.72
CA LYS A 55 -4.36 5.84 -19.39
C LYS A 55 -2.93 6.37 -19.56
N ASP A 56 -2.72 7.35 -20.44
CA ASP A 56 -1.42 8.02 -20.61
C ASP A 56 -1.08 9.00 -19.47
N ASP A 57 -2.04 9.35 -18.61
CA ASP A 57 -1.80 10.16 -17.40
C ASP A 57 -1.42 9.31 -16.17
N VAL A 58 -1.56 7.98 -16.24
CA VAL A 58 -1.25 7.06 -15.16
C VAL A 58 0.27 6.84 -15.09
N LEU A 59 0.89 7.22 -13.96
CA LEU A 59 2.32 6.99 -13.73
C LEU A 59 2.61 5.54 -13.35
N THR A 60 1.77 5.01 -12.47
CA THR A 60 1.92 3.66 -11.94
C THR A 60 0.60 3.18 -11.35
N SER A 61 0.39 1.87 -11.42
CA SER A 61 -0.72 1.17 -10.78
C SER A 61 -0.19 0.37 -9.60
N ILE A 62 -0.91 0.43 -8.49
CA ILE A 62 -0.64 -0.32 -7.26
C ILE A 62 -1.70 -1.41 -7.17
N ALA A 63 -1.29 -2.67 -7.15
CA ALA A 63 -2.19 -3.81 -6.97
C ALA A 63 -1.72 -4.64 -5.78
N PHE A 64 -2.65 -5.05 -4.93
CA PHE A 64 -2.31 -5.90 -3.80
C PHE A 64 -3.44 -6.87 -3.44
N LYS A 65 -3.03 -8.00 -2.86
CA LYS A 65 -3.92 -8.97 -2.22
C LYS A 65 -3.31 -9.36 -0.89
N LEU A 66 -4.04 -9.11 0.19
CA LEU A 66 -3.70 -9.51 1.55
C LEU A 66 -4.70 -10.58 1.96
N ASP A 67 -4.20 -11.77 2.22
CA ASP A 67 -4.95 -12.98 2.52
C ASP A 67 -4.35 -13.57 3.80
N GLY A 68 -5.18 -13.66 4.85
CA GLY A 68 -4.72 -14.00 6.18
C GLY A 68 -5.80 -13.83 7.23
N LYS A 69 -5.35 -13.66 8.47
CA LYS A 69 -6.19 -13.35 9.62
C LYS A 69 -5.66 -12.10 10.29
N GLY A 70 -6.55 -11.34 10.93
CA GLY A 70 -6.12 -10.12 11.57
C GLY A 70 -7.07 -9.62 12.63
N ASP A 71 -6.49 -8.84 13.52
CA ASP A 71 -7.17 -8.16 14.60
C ASP A 71 -6.95 -6.66 14.46
N LEU A 72 -7.95 -5.86 14.80
CA LEU A 72 -7.89 -4.41 14.85
C LEU A 72 -8.51 -3.95 16.16
N PHE A 73 -7.76 -3.15 16.90
CA PHE A 73 -8.20 -2.50 18.11
C PHE A 73 -8.19 -0.98 17.93
N ILE A 74 -9.37 -0.38 18.06
CA ILE A 74 -9.60 1.05 17.92
C ILE A 74 -9.75 1.63 19.33
N ILE A 75 -8.73 2.38 19.75
CA ILE A 75 -8.62 2.95 21.08
C ILE A 75 -8.85 4.46 20.95
N PRO A 76 -9.96 5.01 21.45
CA PRO A 76 -10.15 6.45 21.55
C PRO A 76 -9.21 7.02 22.61
N GLY A 77 -8.64 8.19 22.34
CA GLY A 77 -7.84 8.94 23.29
C GLY A 77 -8.68 9.48 24.45
N MET A 78 -8.01 9.73 25.57
CA MET A 78 -8.66 10.32 26.74
C MET A 78 -8.59 11.85 26.67
N ASN A 79 -9.67 12.51 27.05
CA ASN A 79 -9.85 13.95 26.85
C ASN A 79 -9.21 14.79 27.99
N ASP A 80 -8.12 14.29 28.56
CA ASP A 80 -7.53 14.84 29.79
C ASP A 80 -6.59 16.02 29.47
N ASN A 81 -5.99 16.01 28.27
CA ASN A 81 -5.16 17.08 27.73
C ASN A 81 -5.07 16.96 26.19
N ALA A 82 -4.59 18.03 25.53
CA ALA A 82 -4.44 18.07 24.07
C ALA A 82 -3.41 17.04 23.52
N GLU A 83 -2.52 16.53 24.39
CA GLU A 83 -1.52 15.53 24.01
C GLU A 83 -2.11 14.12 23.93
N ASN A 84 -3.15 13.82 24.72
CA ASN A 84 -3.82 12.53 24.82
C ASN A 84 -5.07 12.42 23.92
N ASN A 85 -5.41 13.49 23.18
CA ASN A 85 -6.49 13.49 22.20
C ASN A 85 -6.02 12.91 20.85
N PHE A 86 -5.93 11.59 20.77
CA PHE A 86 -5.63 10.86 19.54
C PHE A 86 -6.58 9.69 19.35
N LEU A 87 -6.78 9.25 18.11
CA LEU A 87 -7.43 7.98 17.81
C LEU A 87 -6.35 6.98 17.43
N SER A 88 -6.19 5.92 18.21
CA SER A 88 -5.19 4.89 17.98
C SER A 88 -5.83 3.65 17.34
N PHE A 89 -5.16 3.11 16.33
CA PHE A 89 -5.48 1.87 15.65
C PHE A 89 -4.31 0.92 15.85
N ARG A 90 -4.53 -0.17 16.57
CA ARG A 90 -3.55 -1.22 16.76
C ARG A 90 -4.05 -2.45 16.03
N ALA A 91 -3.36 -2.87 14.98
CA ALA A 91 -3.72 -4.05 14.23
C ALA A 91 -2.61 -5.09 14.26
N ASN A 92 -2.98 -6.36 14.23
CA ASN A 92 -2.08 -7.46 13.95
C ASN A 92 -2.61 -8.20 12.73
N PHE A 93 -1.72 -8.59 11.83
CA PHE A 93 -2.08 -9.34 10.64
C PHE A 93 -1.09 -10.49 10.45
N GLU A 94 -1.61 -11.70 10.34
CA GLU A 94 -0.85 -12.90 10.03
C GLU A 94 -1.28 -13.40 8.64
N PHE A 95 -0.34 -13.41 7.71
CA PHE A 95 -0.58 -13.92 6.36
C PHE A 95 -0.85 -15.42 6.39
N ASN A 96 -1.74 -15.88 5.51
CA ASN A 96 -1.95 -17.30 5.31
C ASN A 96 -0.66 -17.97 4.81
N ALA A 97 -0.24 -19.04 5.50
CA ALA A 97 0.93 -19.80 5.13
C ALA A 97 0.68 -20.55 3.81
N LEU A 98 1.66 -20.55 2.91
CA LEU A 98 1.60 -21.33 1.69
C LEU A 98 2.14 -22.74 1.96
N SER A 99 1.51 -23.75 1.35
CA SER A 99 2.07 -25.10 1.35
C SER A 99 3.38 -25.14 0.56
N ASP A 100 4.24 -26.13 0.82
CA ASP A 100 5.52 -26.22 0.11
C ASP A 100 5.32 -26.48 -1.40
N THR A 101 4.23 -27.13 -1.77
CA THR A 101 3.80 -27.28 -3.18
C THR A 101 3.41 -25.93 -3.79
N ASP A 102 2.68 -25.09 -3.07
CA ASP A 102 2.23 -23.78 -3.57
C ASP A 102 3.40 -22.79 -3.66
N LYS A 103 4.37 -22.88 -2.75
CA LYS A 103 5.60 -22.08 -2.81
C LYS A 103 6.40 -22.35 -4.10
N LEU A 104 6.37 -23.57 -4.62
CA LEU A 104 7.08 -23.96 -5.84
C LEU A 104 6.27 -23.65 -7.12
N ASN A 105 4.97 -23.42 -7.01
CA ASN A 105 4.11 -23.16 -8.16
C ASN A 105 4.20 -21.67 -8.57
N PRO A 106 4.67 -21.34 -9.79
CA PRO A 106 4.78 -19.95 -10.26
C PRO A 106 3.41 -19.28 -10.48
N ASN A 107 2.34 -20.07 -10.64
CA ASN A 107 0.99 -19.53 -10.85
C ASN A 107 0.29 -19.12 -9.56
N ILE A 108 0.85 -19.50 -8.40
CA ILE A 108 0.27 -19.17 -7.09
C ILE A 108 1.08 -18.02 -6.47
N LEU A 109 0.48 -16.83 -6.50
CA LEU A 109 1.10 -15.62 -5.96
C LEU A 109 0.91 -15.47 -4.46
N GLY A 110 -0.01 -16.22 -3.83
CA GLY A 110 -0.39 -16.01 -2.43
C GLY A 110 -0.85 -14.57 -2.19
N SER A 111 -0.57 -14.03 -0.99
CA SER A 111 -0.64 -12.59 -0.76
C SER A 111 0.47 -11.87 -1.53
N TYR A 112 0.15 -10.75 -2.18
CA TYR A 112 1.11 -10.01 -2.99
C TYR A 112 0.91 -8.50 -2.93
N PHE A 113 1.97 -7.78 -3.28
CA PHE A 113 1.97 -6.34 -3.53
C PHE A 113 2.75 -6.07 -4.83
N SER A 114 2.17 -5.28 -5.72
CA SER A 114 2.68 -5.03 -7.06
C SER A 114 2.65 -3.54 -7.37
N LEU A 115 3.77 -3.04 -7.86
CA LEU A 115 3.87 -1.75 -8.52
C LEU A 115 4.04 -2.01 -10.00
N ILE A 116 3.10 -1.54 -10.79
CA ILE A 116 2.99 -1.82 -12.22
C ILE A 116 3.09 -0.49 -12.95
N ASN A 117 3.77 -0.47 -14.07
CA ASN A 117 3.78 0.64 -15.01
C ASN A 117 3.48 0.08 -16.40
N GLU A 118 2.47 0.64 -17.04
CA GLU A 118 2.02 0.26 -18.38
C GLU A 118 2.20 1.44 -19.32
N ASP A 119 2.93 1.22 -20.40
CA ASP A 119 3.03 2.13 -21.52
C ASP A 119 1.95 1.77 -22.53
N VAL A 120 1.08 2.71 -22.87
CA VAL A 120 -0.05 2.51 -23.78
C VAL A 120 0.16 3.30 -25.08
N ASP A 121 -0.18 2.70 -26.22
CA ASP A 121 -0.17 3.42 -27.49
C ASP A 121 -1.39 4.35 -27.65
N ALA A 122 -1.42 5.08 -28.76
CA ALA A 122 -2.50 5.98 -29.12
C ALA A 122 -3.88 5.29 -29.28
N ASN A 123 -3.93 3.96 -29.32
CA ASN A 123 -5.15 3.17 -29.38
C ASN A 123 -5.49 2.53 -28.01
N ASN A 124 -4.89 3.02 -26.92
CA ASN A 124 -5.04 2.49 -25.55
C ASN A 124 -4.62 1.02 -25.40
N THR A 125 -3.77 0.52 -26.29
CA THR A 125 -3.22 -0.84 -26.22
C THR A 125 -1.93 -0.81 -25.41
N VAL A 126 -1.81 -1.68 -24.41
CA VAL A 126 -0.57 -1.80 -23.61
C VAL A 126 0.54 -2.34 -24.50
N VAL A 127 1.58 -1.52 -24.72
CA VAL A 127 2.74 -1.84 -25.55
C VAL A 127 3.87 -2.42 -24.70
N LYS A 128 4.05 -1.87 -23.49
CA LYS A 128 5.07 -2.34 -22.55
C LYS A 128 4.51 -2.35 -21.14
N THR A 129 4.87 -3.38 -20.39
CA THR A 129 4.56 -3.48 -18.97
C THR A 129 5.87 -3.69 -18.23
N SER A 130 6.09 -2.91 -17.19
CA SER A 130 7.12 -3.17 -16.21
C SER A 130 6.50 -3.27 -14.83
N SER A 131 6.95 -4.21 -14.01
CA SER A 131 6.44 -4.32 -12.65
C SER A 131 7.49 -4.84 -11.66
N ILE A 132 7.34 -4.39 -10.43
CA ILE A 132 8.04 -4.90 -9.26
C ILE A 132 6.99 -5.50 -8.33
N ASN A 133 7.18 -6.75 -7.94
CA ASN A 133 6.20 -7.53 -7.23
C ASN A 133 6.84 -8.18 -6.00
N LEU A 134 6.17 -8.08 -4.87
CA LEU A 134 6.42 -8.81 -3.65
C LEU A 134 5.34 -9.88 -3.55
N ASN A 135 5.64 -11.08 -4.01
CA ASN A 135 4.71 -12.21 -4.02
C ASN A 135 4.90 -13.07 -2.78
N LYS A 136 3.94 -13.97 -2.54
CA LYS A 136 4.00 -15.03 -1.53
C LYS A 136 4.30 -14.47 -0.13
N LEU A 137 3.75 -13.29 0.16
CA LEU A 137 3.88 -12.61 1.45
C LEU A 137 3.41 -13.54 2.56
N GLN A 138 4.30 -13.80 3.53
CA GLN A 138 4.09 -14.69 4.66
C GLN A 138 4.67 -14.07 5.93
N GLY A 139 4.18 -14.49 7.09
CA GLY A 139 4.65 -14.04 8.40
C GLY A 139 3.64 -13.14 9.11
N VAL A 140 4.12 -12.36 10.07
CA VAL A 140 3.27 -11.51 10.93
C VAL A 140 3.70 -10.05 10.84
N LEU A 141 2.72 -9.17 10.71
CA LEU A 141 2.87 -7.72 10.80
C LEU A 141 2.01 -7.18 11.94
N ALA A 142 2.51 -6.16 12.63
CA ALA A 142 1.71 -5.37 13.55
C ALA A 142 1.72 -3.91 13.09
N LEU A 143 0.55 -3.29 13.03
CA LEU A 143 0.38 -1.88 12.73
C LEU A 143 -0.02 -1.15 14.01
N GLU A 144 0.63 -0.03 14.27
CA GLU A 144 0.19 0.96 15.23
C GLU A 144 0.09 2.29 14.49
N SER A 145 -1.13 2.80 14.36
CA SER A 145 -1.41 4.09 13.73
C SER A 145 -2.09 5.00 14.75
N GLN A 146 -1.65 6.24 14.85
CA GLN A 146 -2.24 7.24 15.71
C GLN A 146 -2.60 8.47 14.87
N VAL A 147 -3.85 8.89 14.99
CA VAL A 147 -4.35 10.13 14.39
C VAL A 147 -4.51 11.15 15.51
N LYS A 148 -3.67 12.18 15.51
CA LYS A 148 -3.71 13.25 16.51
C LYS A 148 -4.24 14.53 15.87
N MET A 149 -5.27 15.10 16.47
CA MET A 149 -5.77 16.42 16.10
C MET A 149 -5.09 17.48 16.96
N GLN A 150 -4.29 18.33 16.34
CA GLN A 150 -3.72 19.52 16.96
C GLN A 150 -4.46 20.76 16.45
N LYS A 151 -4.26 21.91 17.12
CA LYS A 151 -4.98 23.15 16.81
C LYS A 151 -4.98 23.51 15.32
N ASP A 152 -3.82 23.39 14.67
CA ASP A 152 -3.62 23.83 13.28
C ASP A 152 -3.16 22.68 12.36
N THR A 153 -3.00 21.46 12.89
CA THR A 153 -2.40 20.34 12.17
C THR A 153 -3.09 19.03 12.52
N VAL A 154 -3.30 18.17 11.54
CA VAL A 154 -3.62 16.75 11.77
C VAL A 154 -2.35 15.94 11.55
N VAL A 155 -1.96 15.14 12.54
CA VAL A 155 -0.76 14.30 12.49
C VAL A 155 -1.16 12.83 12.44
N PHE A 156 -0.57 12.11 11.49
CA PHE A 156 -0.69 10.67 11.32
C PHE A 156 0.66 10.03 11.63
N ASP A 157 0.76 9.38 12.78
CA ASP A 157 1.93 8.61 13.19
C ASP A 157 1.66 7.13 12.95
N ASN A 158 2.42 6.52 12.03
CA ASN A 158 2.25 5.13 11.63
C ASN A 158 3.53 4.35 11.90
N LYS A 159 3.38 3.18 12.52
CA LYS A 159 4.45 2.23 12.77
C LYS A 159 3.99 0.85 12.34
N VAL A 160 4.78 0.19 11.50
CA VAL A 160 4.57 -1.21 11.12
C VAL A 160 5.74 -2.02 11.67
N ASP A 161 5.49 -2.87 12.64
CA ASP A 161 6.44 -3.85 13.13
C ASP A 161 6.36 -5.12 12.28
N ILE A 162 7.51 -5.54 11.78
CA ILE A 162 7.67 -6.77 11.01
C ILE A 162 8.17 -7.85 11.96
N ASN A 163 7.49 -9.00 12.00
CA ASN A 163 7.75 -10.08 12.96
C ASN A 163 7.91 -9.53 14.39
N PRO A 164 6.86 -8.95 14.99
CA PRO A 164 6.94 -8.25 16.28
C PRO A 164 7.45 -9.15 17.41
N ALA A 165 7.13 -10.44 17.38
CA ALA A 165 7.62 -11.44 18.34
C ALA A 165 9.11 -11.80 18.16
N LYS A 166 9.73 -11.37 17.05
CA LYS A 166 11.11 -11.71 16.66
C LYS A 166 11.37 -13.22 16.69
N SER A 167 10.33 -13.99 16.38
CA SER A 167 10.36 -15.45 16.41
C SER A 167 10.86 -15.98 15.07
N LEU A 168 11.68 -17.03 15.10
CA LEU A 168 12.15 -17.71 13.89
C LEU A 168 11.00 -18.38 13.12
N ASN A 169 9.88 -18.64 13.78
CA ASN A 169 8.70 -19.27 13.18
C ASN A 169 7.78 -18.26 12.46
N GLN A 170 7.96 -16.95 12.71
CA GLN A 170 7.08 -15.88 12.20
C GLN A 170 7.83 -14.84 11.36
N VAL A 171 9.01 -15.23 10.85
CA VAL A 171 9.83 -14.41 9.95
C VAL A 171 8.98 -13.97 8.76
N PHE A 172 9.00 -12.67 8.47
CA PHE A 172 8.33 -12.15 7.28
C PHE A 172 9.11 -12.58 6.04
N ARG A 173 8.41 -13.19 5.09
CA ARG A 173 9.01 -13.74 3.86
C ARG A 173 8.24 -13.26 2.65
N THR A 174 8.96 -13.00 1.57
CA THR A 174 8.37 -12.65 0.28
C THR A 174 9.32 -13.02 -0.86
N GLU A 175 8.74 -13.31 -2.01
CA GLU A 175 9.44 -13.49 -3.27
C GLU A 175 9.43 -12.16 -4.04
N LEU A 176 10.60 -11.57 -4.24
CA LEU A 176 10.75 -10.42 -5.12
C LEU A 176 10.80 -10.90 -6.56
N SER A 177 9.85 -10.44 -7.37
CA SER A 177 9.73 -10.80 -8.77
C SER A 177 9.53 -9.57 -9.63
N MET A 178 10.19 -9.53 -10.79
CA MET A 178 10.14 -8.40 -11.71
C MET A 178 9.62 -8.85 -13.06
N SER A 179 8.93 -7.94 -13.73
CA SER A 179 8.51 -8.11 -15.11
C SER A 179 8.96 -6.91 -15.92
N THR A 180 9.51 -7.17 -17.11
CA THR A 180 9.89 -6.13 -18.08
C THR A 180 9.17 -6.30 -19.42
N MET A 181 8.31 -7.32 -19.52
CA MET A 181 7.52 -7.66 -20.69
C MET A 181 6.16 -8.20 -20.24
N PRO A 182 5.06 -7.93 -20.98
CA PRO A 182 3.74 -8.46 -20.63
C PRO A 182 3.78 -9.98 -20.40
N ASN A 183 3.16 -10.43 -19.31
CA ASN A 183 3.02 -11.84 -18.95
C ASN A 183 4.34 -12.62 -18.74
N GLN A 184 5.47 -11.93 -18.54
CA GLN A 184 6.74 -12.57 -18.19
C GLN A 184 7.24 -12.00 -16.87
N MET A 185 6.82 -12.61 -15.77
CA MET A 185 7.35 -12.29 -14.45
C MET A 185 8.44 -13.29 -14.08
N GLN A 186 9.60 -12.79 -13.69
CA GLN A 186 10.73 -13.59 -13.27
C GLN A 186 11.00 -13.36 -11.79
N LYS A 187 11.24 -14.45 -11.05
CA LYS A 187 11.70 -14.41 -9.67
C LYS A 187 13.13 -13.89 -9.63
N MET A 188 13.36 -12.85 -8.85
CA MET A 188 14.68 -12.22 -8.68
C MET A 188 15.35 -12.64 -7.36
N ALA A 189 14.59 -12.67 -6.26
CA ALA A 189 15.14 -13.00 -4.95
C ALA A 189 14.07 -13.50 -3.97
N ASP A 190 14.53 -14.20 -2.94
CA ASP A 190 13.73 -14.45 -1.72
C ASP A 190 14.21 -13.49 -0.63
N ILE A 191 13.28 -12.76 -0.02
CA ILE A 191 13.54 -11.84 1.08
C ILE A 191 13.00 -12.46 2.37
N ALA A 192 13.81 -12.40 3.42
CA ALA A 192 13.42 -12.78 4.78
C ALA A 192 13.79 -11.67 5.76
N ILE A 193 12.81 -11.12 6.47
CA ILE A 193 12.99 -10.09 7.50
C ILE A 193 12.66 -10.71 8.85
N THR A 194 13.68 -10.89 9.68
CA THR A 194 13.57 -11.55 10.98
C THR A 194 13.02 -10.66 12.09
N GLY A 195 12.96 -9.35 11.85
CA GLY A 195 12.40 -8.36 12.77
C GLY A 195 12.72 -6.94 12.31
N GLY A 196 11.90 -5.98 12.70
CA GLY A 196 12.15 -4.56 12.43
C GLY A 196 10.90 -3.71 12.57
N SER A 197 11.05 -2.39 12.45
CA SER A 197 9.93 -1.46 12.45
C SER A 197 10.10 -0.43 11.35
N ILE A 198 9.07 -0.23 10.53
CA ILE A 198 8.96 0.88 9.58
C ILE A 198 8.13 1.96 10.25
N ARG A 199 8.57 3.22 10.20
CA ARG A 199 7.82 4.35 10.77
C ARG A 199 7.60 5.42 9.71
N SER A 200 6.42 6.02 9.73
CA SER A 200 6.03 7.13 8.88
C SER A 200 5.27 8.15 9.72
N ASN A 201 5.62 9.43 9.57
CA ASN A 201 4.88 10.54 10.16
C ASN A 201 4.47 11.48 9.04
N LEU A 202 3.17 11.78 8.98
CA LEU A 202 2.60 12.75 8.06
C LEU A 202 1.83 13.81 8.84
N GLY A 203 2.23 15.07 8.72
CA GLY A 203 1.50 16.22 9.23
C GLY A 203 0.81 16.98 8.10
N ILE A 204 -0.47 17.28 8.25
CA ILE A 204 -1.22 18.15 7.34
C ILE A 204 -1.63 19.41 8.10
N THR A 205 -1.07 20.55 7.69
CA THR A 205 -1.47 21.88 8.18
C THR A 205 -2.31 22.55 7.09
N PRO A 206 -3.63 22.66 7.25
CA PRO A 206 -4.48 23.38 6.31
C PRO A 206 -4.07 24.85 6.22
N ARG A 207 -4.16 25.45 5.03
CA ARG A 207 -3.97 26.89 4.82
C ARG A 207 -5.29 27.63 4.93
#